data_AF-A0A1U8C9F7-F1
#
_entry.id   AF-A0A1U8C9F7-F1
#
_cell.length_a   1.000
_cell.length_b   1.000
_cell.length_c   1.000
_cell.angle_alpha   90.00
_cell.angle_beta   90.00
_cell.angle_gamma   90.00
#
_symmetry.space_group_name_H-M   'P 1'
#
loop_
_entity.id
_entity.type
_entity.pdbx_description
1 polymer ?
#
loop_
_entity_poly.entity_id
_entity_poly.type
_entity_poly.pdbx_seq_one_letter_code
_entity_poly.pdbx_strand_id
1 'polypeptide(L)'
;MSFIKSRYCAQILVMKADEQNPLLLQNLQRDVALKKMVNRWSKSHTHCMWQMTLDQRRNLYATLRMQDTMERELALSNKQLLMVRQAALHQLFEKEHQQYQQELNQMGKAFYEERL
;
A
#
# COMPACT_ATOMS: atom_id res chain seq x y z
N MET A 1 6.74 -47.60 72.62
CA MET A 1 6.49 -46.14 72.49
C MET A 1 6.98 -45.54 71.15
N SER A 2 7.53 -46.34 70.23
CA SER A 2 8.15 -45.91 68.96
C SER A 2 7.20 -45.94 67.75
N PHE A 3 6.21 -46.82 67.75
CA PHE A 3 5.24 -46.96 66.64
C PHE A 3 4.29 -45.76 66.49
N ILE A 4 3.90 -45.12 67.60
CA ILE A 4 2.99 -43.98 67.58
C ILE A 4 3.68 -42.77 66.93
N LYS A 5 4.93 -42.46 67.31
CA LYS A 5 5.72 -41.37 66.70
C LYS A 5 5.93 -41.54 65.19
N SER A 6 6.18 -42.77 64.73
CA SER A 6 6.33 -43.06 63.29
C SER A 6 5.04 -42.80 62.51
N ARG A 7 3.89 -43.20 63.06
CA ARG A 7 2.58 -43.01 62.42
C ARG A 7 2.17 -41.55 62.34
N TYR A 8 2.42 -40.76 63.40
CA TYR A 8 2.20 -39.31 63.37
C TYR A 8 3.12 -38.59 62.37
N CYS A 9 4.38 -39.02 62.23
CA CYS A 9 5.31 -38.44 61.27
C CYS A 9 4.87 -38.70 59.81
N ALA A 10 4.39 -39.91 59.53
CA ALA A 10 3.82 -40.25 58.23
C ALA A 10 2.53 -39.45 57.94
N GLN A 11 1.64 -39.28 58.93
CA GLN A 11 0.43 -38.48 58.79
C GLN A 11 0.74 -37.01 58.45
N ILE A 12 1.74 -36.42 59.10
CA ILE A 12 2.17 -35.02 58.87
C ILE A 12 2.78 -34.85 57.48
N LEU A 13 3.54 -35.85 57.00
CA LEU A 13 4.11 -35.83 55.65
C LEU A 13 3.04 -35.94 54.57
N VAL A 14 2.03 -36.78 54.76
CA VAL A 14 0.88 -36.89 53.84
C VAL A 14 0.09 -35.58 53.81
N MET A 15 -0.19 -34.98 54.97
CA MET A 15 -0.90 -33.69 55.02
C MET A 15 -0.13 -32.55 54.35
N LYS A 16 1.21 -32.48 54.50
CA LYS A 16 2.04 -31.49 53.80
C LYS A 16 2.07 -31.71 52.29
N ALA A 17 2.08 -32.97 51.84
CA ALA A 17 2.02 -33.30 50.41
C ALA A 17 0.65 -32.93 49.81
N ASP A 18 -0.44 -33.20 50.54
CA ASP A 18 -1.81 -32.86 50.15
C ASP A 18 -2.06 -31.35 50.13
N GLU A 19 -1.37 -30.56 50.95
CA GLU A 19 -1.44 -29.09 50.96
C GLU A 19 -0.62 -28.46 49.81
N GLN A 20 0.47 -29.10 49.37
CA GLN A 20 1.33 -28.65 48.27
C GLN A 20 0.76 -29.00 46.89
N ASN A 21 0.02 -30.10 46.77
CA ASN A 21 -0.62 -30.56 45.53
C ASN A 21 -1.61 -29.55 44.89
N PRO A 22 -2.55 -28.92 45.64
CA PRO A 22 -3.49 -27.95 45.06
C PRO A 22 -2.80 -26.65 44.61
N LEU A 23 -1.73 -26.22 45.29
CA LEU A 23 -0.92 -25.07 44.86
C LEU A 23 -0.19 -25.37 43.54
N LEU A 24 0.34 -26.58 43.38
CA LEU A 24 0.95 -27.02 42.12
C LEU A 24 -0.07 -27.06 40.99
N LEU A 25 -1.27 -27.61 41.23
CA LEU A 25 -2.35 -27.62 40.24
C LEU A 25 -2.78 -26.21 39.83
N GLN A 26 -2.88 -25.28 40.79
CA GLN A 26 -3.20 -23.88 40.50
C GLN A 26 -2.10 -23.20 39.67
N ASN A 27 -0.82 -23.47 39.98
CA ASN A 27 0.31 -22.94 39.21
C ASN A 27 0.34 -23.51 37.79
N LEU A 28 0.07 -24.81 37.62
CA LEU A 28 -0.05 -25.43 36.29
C LEU A 28 -1.20 -24.82 35.47
N GLN A 29 -2.35 -24.55 36.11
CA GLN A 29 -3.47 -23.88 35.45
C GLN A 29 -3.11 -22.44 35.03
N ARG A 30 -2.39 -21.71 35.87
CA ARG A 30 -1.88 -20.36 35.55
C ARG A 30 -0.89 -20.41 34.39
N ASP A 31 0.05 -21.36 34.37
CA ASP A 31 1.01 -21.55 33.29
C ASP A 31 0.32 -21.86 31.95
N VAL A 32 -0.71 -22.71 31.97
CA VAL A 32 -1.51 -23.01 30.77
C VAL A 32 -2.25 -21.76 30.28
N ALA A 33 -2.81 -20.96 31.19
CA ALA A 33 -3.48 -19.71 30.84
C ALA A 33 -2.49 -18.68 30.24
N LEU A 34 -1.29 -18.56 30.82
CA LEU A 34 -0.21 -17.71 30.32
C LEU A 34 0.25 -18.15 28.92
N LYS A 35 0.52 -19.45 28.72
CA LYS A 35 0.87 -19.99 27.40
C LYS A 35 -0.21 -19.70 26.35
N LYS A 36 -1.49 -19.83 26.72
CA LYS A 36 -2.60 -19.48 25.82
C LYS A 36 -2.61 -17.99 25.47
N MET A 37 -2.36 -17.10 26.43
CA MET A 37 -2.27 -15.65 26.18
C MET A 37 -1.10 -15.30 25.26
N VAL A 38 0.08 -15.87 25.52
CA VAL A 38 1.27 -15.67 24.67
C VAL A 38 1.00 -16.15 23.25
N ASN A 39 0.37 -17.31 23.07
CA ASN A 39 0.02 -17.82 21.75
C ASN A 39 -0.99 -16.92 21.01
N ARG A 40 -1.99 -16.36 21.71
CA ARG A 40 -2.93 -15.40 21.12
C ARG A 40 -2.22 -14.11 20.70
N TRP A 41 -1.37 -13.58 21.58
CA TRP A 41 -0.58 -12.38 21.30
C TRP A 41 0.34 -12.59 20.08
N SER A 42 1.06 -13.71 20.04
CA SER A 42 1.93 -14.06 18.91
C SER A 42 1.15 -14.15 17.59
N LYS A 43 -0.01 -14.81 17.58
CA LYS A 43 -0.89 -14.88 16.40
C LYS A 43 -1.37 -13.50 15.95
N SER A 44 -1.80 -12.67 16.90
CA SER A 44 -2.25 -11.30 16.62
C SER A 44 -1.11 -10.44 16.07
N HIS A 45 0.09 -10.59 16.64
CA HIS A 45 1.28 -9.87 16.19
C HIS A 45 1.66 -10.27 14.76
N THR A 46 1.73 -11.56 14.47
CA THR A 46 1.96 -12.06 13.10
C THR A 46 0.91 -11.53 12.13
N HIS A 47 -0.36 -11.57 12.50
CA HIS A 47 -1.44 -11.04 11.65
C HIS A 47 -1.29 -9.55 11.37
N CYS A 48 -0.99 -8.74 12.40
CA CYS A 48 -0.71 -7.31 12.24
C CYS A 48 0.46 -7.05 11.28
N MET A 49 1.56 -7.78 11.43
CA MET A 49 2.71 -7.67 10.53
C MET A 49 2.37 -8.02 9.07
N TRP A 50 1.55 -9.05 8.86
CA TRP A 50 1.04 -9.41 7.53
C TRP A 50 0.17 -8.31 6.92
N GLN A 51 -0.75 -7.74 7.70
CA GLN A 51 -1.59 -6.62 7.25
C GLN A 51 -0.75 -5.41 6.87
N MET A 52 0.19 -4.98 7.72
CA MET A 52 1.07 -3.86 7.44
C MET A 52 1.85 -4.05 6.14
N THR A 53 2.40 -5.24 5.92
CA THR A 53 3.15 -5.55 4.69
C THR A 53 2.26 -5.52 3.45
N LEU A 54 1.04 -6.04 3.56
CA LEU A 54 0.07 -6.01 2.46
C LEU A 54 -0.37 -4.58 2.13
N ASP A 55 -0.65 -3.77 3.14
CA ASP A 55 -1.07 -2.38 2.95
C ASP A 55 0.05 -1.54 2.32
N GLN A 56 1.29 -1.71 2.77
CA GLN A 56 2.46 -1.09 2.12
C GLN A 56 2.55 -1.44 0.64
N ARG A 57 2.39 -2.72 0.27
CA ARG A 57 2.40 -3.17 -1.12
C ARG A 57 1.23 -2.62 -1.92
N ARG A 58 0.02 -2.65 -1.36
CA ARG A 58 -1.19 -2.13 -2.01
C ARG A 58 -1.08 -0.63 -2.28
N ASN A 59 -0.57 0.13 -1.32
CA ASN A 59 -0.35 1.56 -1.46
C ASN A 59 0.66 1.87 -2.58
N LEU A 60 1.76 1.12 -2.66
CA LEU A 60 2.74 1.31 -3.73
C LEU A 60 2.13 1.04 -5.11
N TYR A 61 1.44 -0.09 -5.30
CA TYR A 61 0.82 -0.40 -6.59
C TYR A 61 -0.33 0.53 -6.94
N ALA A 62 -1.08 1.03 -5.96
CA ALA A 62 -2.10 2.05 -6.19
C ALA A 62 -1.47 3.34 -6.73
N THR A 63 -0.40 3.83 -6.10
CA THR A 63 0.33 5.01 -6.57
C THR A 63 0.90 4.82 -7.98
N LEU A 64 1.53 3.68 -8.27
CA LEU A 64 2.07 3.39 -9.60
C LEU A 64 0.98 3.33 -10.68
N ARG A 65 -0.18 2.72 -10.38
CA ARG A 65 -1.31 2.73 -11.32
C ARG A 65 -1.84 4.13 -11.57
N MET A 66 -1.95 4.95 -10.52
CA MET A 66 -2.40 6.34 -10.64
C MET A 66 -1.42 7.17 -11.48
N GLN A 67 -0.11 6.95 -11.33
CA GLN A 67 0.91 7.61 -12.15
C GLN A 67 0.78 7.22 -13.63
N ASP A 68 0.66 5.93 -13.94
CA ASP A 68 0.49 5.45 -15.32
C ASP A 68 -0.81 5.99 -15.96
N THR A 69 -1.92 6.07 -15.20
CA THR A 69 -3.15 6.70 -15.70
C THR A 69 -2.95 8.19 -15.98
N MET A 70 -2.29 8.91 -15.06
CA MET A 70 -2.04 10.33 -15.20
C MET A 70 -1.13 10.64 -16.40
N GLU A 71 -0.09 9.84 -16.62
CA GLU A 71 0.80 9.98 -17.78
C GLU A 71 0.05 9.80 -19.10
N ARG A 72 -0.86 8.82 -19.18
CA ARG A 72 -1.69 8.61 -20.38
C ARG A 72 -2.64 9.77 -20.63
N GLU A 73 -3.31 10.26 -19.59
CA GLU A 73 -4.21 11.41 -19.71
C GLU A 73 -3.46 12.68 -20.14
N LEU A 74 -2.27 12.91 -19.58
CA LEU A 74 -1.39 14.01 -19.99
C LEU A 74 -0.95 13.88 -21.45
N ALA A 75 -0.57 12.69 -21.90
CA ALA A 75 -0.19 12.45 -23.29
C ALA A 75 -1.34 12.73 -24.27
N LEU A 76 -2.56 12.31 -23.93
CA LEU A 76 -3.75 12.58 -24.73
C LEU A 76 -4.09 14.07 -24.77
N SER A 77 -4.05 14.74 -23.62
CA SER A 77 -4.28 16.19 -23.52
C SER A 77 -3.26 16.98 -24.33
N ASN A 78 -1.97 16.61 -24.22
CA ASN A 78 -0.91 17.24 -25.01
C ASN A 78 -1.11 17.03 -26.51
N LYS A 79 -1.53 15.84 -26.95
CA LYS A 79 -1.86 15.59 -28.35
C LYS A 79 -2.98 16.50 -28.84
N GLN A 80 -4.05 16.62 -28.06
CA GLN A 80 -5.18 17.51 -28.39
C GLN A 80 -4.74 18.97 -28.44
N LEU A 81 -3.94 19.42 -27.48
CA LEU A 81 -3.40 20.77 -27.44
C LEU A 81 -2.54 21.08 -28.67
N LEU A 82 -1.69 20.15 -29.09
CA LEU A 82 -0.86 20.30 -30.29
C LEU A 82 -1.72 20.42 -31.56
N MET A 83 -2.77 19.61 -31.69
CA MET A 83 -3.70 19.70 -32.82
C MET A 83 -4.37 21.07 -32.89
N VAL A 84 -4.85 21.58 -31.75
CA VAL A 84 -5.48 22.91 -31.69
C VAL A 84 -4.48 24.01 -32.04
N ARG A 85 -3.24 23.93 -31.52
CA ARG A 85 -2.18 24.90 -31.84
C ARG A 85 -1.81 24.88 -33.31
N GLN A 86 -1.65 23.70 -33.90
CA GLN A 86 -1.36 23.56 -35.32
C GLN A 86 -2.48 24.16 -36.17
N ALA A 87 -3.74 23.85 -35.87
CA ALA A 87 -4.88 24.43 -36.59
C ALA A 87 -4.91 25.96 -36.48
N ALA A 88 -4.67 26.52 -35.29
CA ALA A 88 -4.61 27.96 -35.09
C ALA A 88 -3.44 28.61 -35.86
N LEU A 89 -2.27 27.96 -35.90
CA LEU A 89 -1.12 28.42 -36.67
C LEU A 89 -1.41 28.39 -38.18
N HIS A 90 -2.01 27.31 -38.69
CA HIS A 90 -2.41 27.23 -40.09
C HIS A 90 -3.36 28.36 -40.46
N GLN A 91 -4.36 28.65 -39.64
CA GLN A 91 -5.28 29.78 -39.87
C GLN A 91 -4.59 31.14 -39.88
N LEU A 92 -3.55 31.34 -39.05
CA LEU A 92 -2.77 32.57 -39.06
C LEU A 92 -1.97 32.70 -40.35
N PHE A 93 -1.26 31.65 -40.74
CA PHE A 93 -0.48 31.65 -41.97
C PHE A 93 -1.34 31.80 -43.22
N GLU A 94 -2.54 31.22 -43.26
CA GLU A 94 -3.46 31.42 -44.38
C GLU A 94 -3.84 32.90 -44.53
N LYS A 95 -4.13 33.59 -43.42
CA LYS A 95 -4.44 35.03 -43.43
C LYS A 95 -3.25 35.86 -43.89
N GLU A 96 -2.07 35.59 -43.36
CA GLU A 96 -0.84 36.28 -43.75
C GLU A 96 -0.52 36.03 -45.23
N HIS A 97 -0.65 34.80 -45.70
CA HIS A 97 -0.43 34.44 -47.10
C HIS A 97 -1.40 35.18 -48.04
N GLN A 98 -2.68 35.25 -47.68
CA GLN A 98 -3.67 36.03 -48.43
C GLN A 98 -3.31 37.52 -48.47
N GLN A 99 -2.88 38.09 -47.35
CA GLN A 99 -2.42 39.48 -47.29
C GLN A 99 -1.23 39.70 -48.23
N TYR A 100 -0.19 38.87 -48.14
CA TYR A 100 1.00 39.02 -48.98
C TYR A 100 0.70 38.80 -50.46
N GLN A 101 -0.19 37.88 -50.81
CA GLN A 101 -0.60 37.69 -52.20
C GLN A 101 -1.27 38.96 -52.75
N GLN A 102 -2.10 39.64 -51.96
CA GLN A 102 -2.72 40.91 -52.36
C GLN A 102 -1.66 42.00 -52.57
N GLU A 103 -0.69 42.13 -51.67
CA GLU A 103 0.41 43.10 -51.77
C GLU A 103 1.29 42.83 -53.00
N LEU A 104 1.58 41.56 -53.29
CA LEU A 104 2.34 41.16 -54.48
C LEU A 104 1.58 41.45 -55.77
N ASN A 105 0.28 41.15 -55.82
CA ASN A 105 -0.56 41.42 -56.97
C ASN A 105 -0.60 42.93 -57.30
N GLN A 106 -0.62 43.80 -56.28
CA GLN A 106 -0.52 45.26 -56.47
C GLN A 106 0.80 45.68 -57.12
N MET A 107 1.88 44.95 -56.84
CA MET A 107 3.19 45.15 -57.46
C MET A 107 3.36 44.42 -58.80
N GLY A 108 2.32 43.73 -59.30
CA GLY A 108 2.38 42.90 -60.51
C GLY A 108 3.25 41.64 -60.34
N LYS A 109 3.51 41.21 -59.11
CA LYS A 109 4.27 39.99 -58.77
C LYS A 109 3.33 38.92 -58.19
N ALA A 110 3.78 37.68 -58.14
CA ALA A 110 3.06 36.58 -57.53
C ALA A 110 4.04 35.61 -56.83
N PHE A 111 3.54 34.80 -55.90
CA PHE A 111 4.32 33.71 -55.33
C PHE A 111 4.63 32.63 -56.39
N TYR A 112 5.77 31.98 -56.24
CA TYR A 112 6.10 30.77 -56.99
C TYR A 112 5.43 29.57 -56.33
N GLU A 113 4.56 28.91 -57.08
CA GLU A 113 3.96 27.64 -56.68
C GLU A 113 4.56 26.53 -57.55
N GLU A 114 5.23 25.56 -56.93
CA GLU A 114 5.65 24.34 -57.62
C GLU A 114 4.42 23.55 -58.04
N ARG A 115 4.25 23.35 -59.36
CA ARG A 115 3.25 22.44 -59.89
C ARG A 115 3.82 21.02 -59.89
N LEU A 116 3.21 20.14 -59.11
CA LEU A 116 3.44 18.69 -59.16
C LEU A 116 2.67 18.06 -60.33
#